data_AF-A0A3M1WIM0-F1
#
_entry.id   AF-A0A3M1WIM0-F1
#
_cell.length_a   1.000
_cell.length_b   1.000
_cell.length_c   1.000
_cell.angle_alpha   90.00
_cell.angle_beta   90.00
_cell.angle_gamma   90.00
#
_symmetry.space_group_name_H-M   'P 1'
#
loop_
_entity.id
_entity.type
_entity.pdbx_description
1 polymer ?
#
loop_
_entity_poly.entity_id
_entity_poly.type
_entity_poly.pdbx_seq_one_letter_code
_entity_poly.pdbx_strand_id
1 'polypeptide(L)'
;MPWRIYRYIIREILPYFLLTLLIATTIIFSQEVGRFAELFVKRNVPPVLVRTLLVSLLTRISIITLPISLLTGIFLALARMSSDNEILSLLASGMSRRQLLIPLLAISGVVSLLLGVITLKELPQSAAAFRRIRGELLVQGIRTQVKPRVFDTRFLHRVLYIREIDRKTDVWKGVFIASTEGGELVLMTGERGILALGKTPSSSQLHLFNGVVHRLERDDQGEVVYHLEAFTSHHVRFDPRSSEAEKFRVEWAEKRPSVAEQSLDELLSVPPEEGTTYIKARVEASRRLAIPLACLLFAPLGLALGIVPRAAGRSAGFMMSMILATIYYLLLFAGE
;
A
#
# COMPACT_ATOMS: atom_id res chain seq x y z
N MET A 1 -10.07 -26.89 38.45
CA MET A 1 -9.30 -27.77 37.54
C MET A 1 -9.27 -27.40 36.04
N PRO A 2 -10.15 -26.54 35.44
CA PRO A 2 -10.13 -26.30 33.98
C PRO A 2 -8.95 -25.45 33.49
N TRP A 3 -8.35 -24.64 34.38
CA TRP A 3 -7.26 -23.72 34.05
C TRP A 3 -6.02 -24.41 33.46
N ARG A 4 -5.66 -25.61 33.94
CA ARG A 4 -4.51 -26.36 33.41
C ARG A 4 -4.74 -26.78 31.95
N ILE A 5 -5.96 -27.20 31.63
CA ILE A 5 -6.35 -27.60 30.26
C ILE A 5 -6.38 -26.37 29.35
N TYR A 6 -6.88 -25.22 29.83
CA TYR A 6 -6.88 -23.99 29.04
C TYR A 6 -5.47 -23.53 28.71
N ARG A 7 -4.57 -23.54 29.69
CA ARG A 7 -3.15 -23.23 29.49
C ARG A 7 -2.49 -24.22 28.53
N TYR A 8 -2.84 -25.50 28.60
CA TYR A 8 -2.34 -26.53 27.70
C TYR A 8 -2.75 -26.24 26.25
N ILE A 9 -4.04 -26.00 25.99
CA ILE A 9 -4.55 -25.70 24.64
C ILE A 9 -3.90 -24.43 24.07
N ILE A 10 -3.78 -23.37 24.87
CA ILE A 10 -3.10 -22.13 24.44
C ILE A 10 -1.64 -22.41 24.11
N ARG A 11 -0.94 -23.21 24.94
CA ARG A 11 0.46 -23.58 24.72
C ARG A 11 0.64 -24.45 23.47
N GLU A 12 -0.37 -25.22 23.09
CA GLU A 12 -0.36 -26.01 21.86
C GLU A 12 -0.60 -25.12 20.63
N ILE A 13 -1.48 -24.12 20.70
CA ILE A 13 -1.75 -23.18 19.60
C ILE A 13 -0.56 -22.24 19.33
N LEU A 14 0.06 -21.74 20.40
CA LEU A 14 1.07 -20.68 20.32
C LEU A 14 2.26 -20.98 19.37
N PRO A 15 2.91 -22.16 19.38
CA PRO A 15 4.02 -22.43 18.46
C PRO A 15 3.57 -22.42 16.99
N TYR A 16 2.40 -22.98 16.67
CA TYR A 16 1.88 -22.96 15.30
C TYR A 16 1.53 -21.53 14.87
N PHE A 17 0.86 -20.78 15.74
CA PHE A 17 0.55 -19.36 15.50
C PHE A 17 1.81 -18.54 15.21
N LEU A 18 2.81 -18.61 16.08
CA LEU A 18 4.05 -17.83 15.95
C LEU A 18 4.86 -18.25 14.73
N LEU A 19 4.93 -19.55 14.43
CA LEU A 19 5.63 -20.06 13.26
C LEU A 19 4.96 -19.57 11.97
N THR A 20 3.64 -19.69 11.85
CA THR A 20 2.91 -19.19 10.68
C THR A 20 3.03 -17.67 10.56
N LEU A 21 2.98 -16.94 11.68
CA LEU A 21 3.16 -15.49 11.71
C LEU A 21 4.53 -15.09 11.19
N LEU A 22 5.59 -15.75 11.65
CA LEU A 22 6.96 -15.50 11.20
C LEU A 22 7.10 -15.77 9.70
N ILE A 23 6.61 -16.92 9.22
CA ILE A 23 6.70 -17.31 7.81
C ILE A 23 5.91 -16.33 6.93
N ALA A 24 4.64 -16.07 7.26
CA ALA A 24 3.79 -15.19 6.48
C ALA A 24 4.31 -13.75 6.44
N THR A 25 4.76 -13.24 7.60
CA THR A 25 5.37 -11.90 7.69
C THR A 25 6.62 -11.81 6.85
N THR A 26 7.52 -12.80 6.91
CA THR A 26 8.77 -12.79 6.14
C THR A 26 8.52 -12.83 4.64
N ILE A 27 7.58 -13.67 4.17
CA ILE A 27 7.23 -13.78 2.75
C ILE A 27 6.70 -12.44 2.22
N ILE A 28 5.71 -11.85 2.91
CA ILE A 28 5.09 -10.60 2.46
C ILE A 28 6.08 -9.43 2.60
N PHE A 29 6.85 -9.39 3.68
CA PHE A 29 7.86 -8.35 3.90
C PHE A 29 8.94 -8.35 2.81
N SER A 30 9.41 -9.53 2.39
CA SER A 30 10.39 -9.66 1.29
C SER A 30 9.87 -9.05 -0.02
N GLN A 31 8.59 -9.29 -0.36
CA GLN A 31 7.95 -8.70 -1.53
C GLN A 31 7.80 -7.17 -1.43
N GLU A 32 7.46 -6.68 -0.24
CA GLU A 32 7.26 -5.25 0.03
C GLU A 32 8.57 -4.46 -0.03
N VAL A 33 9.65 -4.96 0.59
CA VAL A 33 10.96 -4.31 0.65
C VAL A 33 11.54 -4.06 -0.75
N GLY A 34 11.36 -5.01 -1.68
CA GLY A 34 11.83 -4.85 -3.06
C GLY A 34 11.30 -3.59 -3.75
N ARG A 35 10.06 -3.17 -3.42
CA ARG A 35 9.45 -1.95 -3.99
C ARG A 35 10.07 -0.65 -3.46
N PHE A 36 10.66 -0.69 -2.27
CA PHE A 36 11.32 0.47 -1.65
C PHE A 36 12.85 0.41 -1.77
N ALA A 37 13.43 -0.69 -2.24
CA ALA A 37 14.87 -0.87 -2.40
C ALA A 37 15.50 0.24 -3.26
N GLU A 38 14.84 0.66 -4.34
CA GLU A 38 15.33 1.72 -5.22
C GLU A 38 15.47 3.08 -4.51
N LEU A 39 14.67 3.33 -3.46
CA LEU A 39 14.72 4.55 -2.66
C LEU A 39 15.95 4.58 -1.75
N PHE A 40 16.39 3.42 -1.27
CA PHE A 40 17.58 3.31 -0.42
C PHE A 40 18.88 3.35 -1.24
N VAL A 41 18.84 2.88 -2.49
CA VAL A 41 20.00 2.88 -3.40
C VAL A 41 20.35 4.30 -3.88
N LYS A 42 19.38 5.23 -3.92
CA LYS A 42 19.59 6.63 -4.33
C LYS A 42 19.68 7.58 -3.11
N ARG A 43 20.89 7.72 -2.56
CA ARG A 43 21.37 8.78 -1.61
C ARG A 43 20.75 8.83 -0.18
N ASN A 44 21.64 9.00 0.81
CA ASN A 44 21.47 9.53 2.19
C ASN A 44 20.05 9.69 2.76
N VAL A 45 19.27 8.60 2.81
CA VAL A 45 18.00 8.60 3.54
C VAL A 45 18.30 8.68 5.04
N PRO A 46 17.74 9.66 5.78
CA PRO A 46 17.92 9.73 7.22
C PRO A 46 17.49 8.41 7.90
N PRO A 47 18.28 7.85 8.83
CA PRO A 47 17.94 6.58 9.51
C PRO A 47 16.55 6.59 10.17
N VAL A 48 16.10 7.77 10.63
CA VAL A 48 14.76 7.98 11.20
C VAL A 48 13.67 7.67 10.18
N LEU A 49 13.84 8.09 8.92
CA LEU A 49 12.88 7.84 7.85
C LEU A 49 12.80 6.34 7.51
N VAL A 50 13.96 5.68 7.48
CA VAL A 50 14.06 4.22 7.27
C VAL A 50 13.28 3.48 8.35
N ARG A 51 13.50 3.86 9.62
CA ARG A 51 12.79 3.26 10.76
C ARG A 51 11.27 3.46 10.64
N THR A 52 10.81 4.67 10.34
CA THR A 52 9.38 4.97 10.16
C THR A 52 8.78 4.14 9.04
N LEU A 53 9.45 4.03 7.89
CA LEU A 53 9.00 3.20 6.78
C LEU A 53 8.91 1.72 7.17
N LEU A 54 9.94 1.18 7.81
CA LEU A 54 9.94 -0.23 8.25
C LEU A 54 8.82 -0.52 9.25
N VAL A 55 8.60 0.35 10.24
CA VAL A 55 7.50 0.19 11.20
C VAL A 55 6.15 0.29 10.49
N SER A 56 5.94 1.27 9.62
CA SER A 56 4.69 1.38 8.86
C SER A 56 4.43 0.18 7.95
N LEU A 57 5.48 -0.39 7.34
CA LEU A 57 5.37 -1.61 6.54
C LEU A 57 4.99 -2.81 7.40
N LEU A 58 5.66 -3.00 8.54
CA LEU A 58 5.34 -4.08 9.47
C LEU A 58 3.91 -3.95 9.99
N THR A 59 3.47 -2.74 10.36
CA THR A 59 2.07 -2.48 10.77
C THR A 59 1.09 -2.89 9.69
N ARG A 60 1.33 -2.51 8.44
CA ARG A 60 0.47 -2.85 7.30
C ARG A 60 0.41 -4.35 7.03
N ILE A 61 1.55 -5.04 7.06
CA ILE A 61 1.64 -6.49 6.86
C ILE A 61 0.97 -7.25 8.02
N SER A 62 1.05 -6.72 9.24
CA SER A 62 0.43 -7.33 10.43
C SER A 62 -1.08 -7.48 10.32
N ILE A 63 -1.76 -6.55 9.61
CA ILE A 63 -3.22 -6.57 9.40
C ILE A 63 -3.68 -7.84 8.69
N ILE A 64 -2.86 -8.39 7.78
CA ILE A 64 -3.19 -9.58 6.99
C ILE A 64 -2.59 -10.85 7.62
N THR A 65 -1.38 -10.74 8.17
CA THR A 65 -0.66 -11.91 8.69
C THR A 65 -1.19 -12.40 10.04
N LEU A 66 -1.63 -11.51 10.93
CA LEU A 66 -2.17 -11.91 12.24
C LEU A 66 -3.44 -12.77 12.12
N PRO A 67 -4.48 -12.41 11.34
CA PRO A 67 -5.68 -13.24 11.18
C PRO A 67 -5.37 -14.61 10.58
N ILE A 68 -4.55 -14.67 9.53
CA ILE A 68 -4.17 -15.93 8.86
C ILE A 68 -3.43 -16.83 9.84
N SER A 69 -2.46 -16.27 10.56
CA SER A 69 -1.62 -17.04 11.47
C SER A 69 -2.42 -17.57 12.65
N LEU A 70 -3.37 -16.78 13.17
CA LEU A 70 -4.29 -17.21 14.22
C LEU A 70 -5.14 -18.38 13.75
N LEU A 71 -5.75 -18.24 12.57
CA LEU A 71 -6.57 -19.29 11.97
C LEU A 71 -5.78 -20.57 11.77
N THR A 72 -4.63 -20.50 11.09
CA THR A 72 -3.75 -21.64 10.86
C THR A 72 -3.26 -22.24 12.18
N GLY A 73 -2.85 -21.42 13.14
CA GLY A 73 -2.42 -21.88 14.47
C GLY A 73 -3.49 -22.69 15.19
N ILE A 74 -4.74 -22.21 15.20
CA ILE A 74 -5.88 -22.92 15.80
C ILE A 74 -6.12 -24.24 15.08
N PHE A 75 -6.19 -24.23 13.75
CA PHE A 75 -6.48 -25.43 12.96
C PHE A 75 -5.38 -26.50 13.07
N LEU A 76 -4.10 -26.13 13.04
CA LEU A 76 -3.00 -27.08 13.19
C LEU A 76 -2.98 -27.70 14.58
N ALA A 77 -3.15 -26.89 15.63
CA ALA A 77 -3.19 -27.38 17.00
C ALA A 77 -4.36 -28.34 17.21
N LEU A 78 -5.57 -27.98 16.76
CA LEU A 78 -6.74 -28.85 16.87
C LEU A 78 -6.59 -30.12 16.04
N ALA A 79 -6.05 -30.04 14.81
CA ALA A 79 -5.82 -31.22 13.99
C ALA A 79 -4.80 -32.16 14.62
N ARG A 80 -3.72 -31.64 15.21
CA ARG A 80 -2.72 -32.42 15.96
C ARG A 80 -3.34 -33.07 17.19
N MET A 81 -4.03 -32.30 18.03
CA MET A 81 -4.71 -32.82 19.23
C MET A 81 -5.80 -33.84 18.88
N SER A 82 -6.50 -33.67 17.75
CA SER A 82 -7.49 -34.64 17.24
C SER A 82 -6.82 -35.94 16.79
N SER A 83 -5.72 -35.83 16.05
CA SER A 83 -4.92 -36.98 15.59
C SER A 83 -4.37 -37.80 16.77
N ASP A 84 -3.99 -37.14 17.84
CA ASP A 84 -3.45 -37.76 19.05
C ASP A 84 -4.56 -38.20 20.04
N ASN A 85 -5.84 -38.15 19.62
CA ASN A 85 -7.04 -38.45 20.42
C ASN A 85 -7.19 -37.63 21.72
N GLU A 86 -6.44 -36.55 21.88
CA GLU A 86 -6.49 -35.71 23.08
C GLU A 86 -7.85 -35.02 23.21
N ILE A 87 -8.40 -34.51 22.10
CA ILE A 87 -9.74 -33.89 22.09
C ILE A 87 -10.81 -34.90 22.50
N LEU A 88 -10.76 -36.12 21.96
CA LEU A 88 -11.71 -37.17 22.30
C LEU A 88 -11.62 -37.57 23.77
N SER A 89 -10.40 -37.69 24.31
CA SER A 89 -10.16 -38.01 25.73
C SER A 89 -10.70 -36.93 26.67
N LEU A 90 -10.54 -35.64 26.31
CA LEU A 90 -11.07 -34.51 27.07
C LEU A 90 -12.60 -34.53 27.11
N LEU A 91 -13.23 -34.74 25.94
CA LEU A 91 -14.69 -34.83 25.83
C LEU A 91 -15.24 -36.04 26.61
N ALA A 92 -14.58 -37.19 26.53
CA ALA A 92 -14.96 -38.41 27.26
C ALA A 92 -14.82 -38.25 28.78
N SER A 93 -13.90 -37.39 29.23
CA SER A 93 -13.71 -37.04 30.65
C SER A 93 -14.76 -36.04 31.18
N GLY A 94 -15.80 -35.74 30.40
CA GLY A 94 -16.90 -34.84 30.79
C GLY A 94 -16.66 -33.37 30.44
N MET A 95 -15.60 -33.03 29.70
CA MET A 95 -15.39 -31.65 29.24
C MET A 95 -16.39 -31.28 28.15
N SER A 96 -17.07 -30.14 28.31
CA SER A 96 -18.02 -29.67 27.29
C SER A 96 -17.31 -28.94 26.14
N ARG A 97 -17.91 -28.94 24.95
CA ARG A 97 -17.41 -28.15 23.79
C ARG A 97 -17.28 -26.66 24.10
N ARG A 98 -18.14 -26.11 24.97
CA ARG A 98 -18.05 -24.72 25.43
C ARG A 98 -16.77 -24.46 26.21
N GLN A 99 -16.36 -25.40 27.08
CA GLN A 99 -15.11 -25.28 27.81
C GLN A 99 -13.89 -25.37 26.88
N LEU A 100 -13.99 -26.10 25.76
CA LEU A 100 -12.94 -26.16 24.75
C LEU A 100 -12.86 -24.85 23.95
N LEU A 101 -13.98 -24.16 23.75
CA LEU A 101 -14.05 -22.88 23.03
C LEU A 101 -13.41 -21.70 23.79
N ILE A 102 -13.51 -21.67 25.12
CA ILE A 102 -13.01 -20.56 25.96
C ILE A 102 -11.52 -20.24 25.71
N PRO A 103 -10.57 -21.18 25.74
CA PRO A 103 -9.16 -20.87 25.47
C PRO A 103 -8.90 -20.39 24.03
N LEU A 104 -9.67 -20.86 23.05
CA LEU A 104 -9.59 -20.38 21.67
C LEU A 104 -10.09 -18.93 21.57
N LEU A 105 -11.20 -18.60 22.22
CA LEU A 105 -11.70 -17.22 22.30
C LEU A 105 -10.73 -16.30 23.05
N ALA A 106 -10.04 -16.80 24.07
CA ALA A 106 -9.04 -16.01 24.80
C ALA A 106 -7.88 -15.60 23.89
N ILE A 107 -7.28 -16.53 23.13
CA ILE A 107 -6.19 -16.20 22.21
C ILE A 107 -6.67 -15.34 21.04
N SER A 108 -7.84 -15.66 20.48
CA SER A 108 -8.50 -14.84 19.45
C SER A 108 -8.81 -13.43 19.93
N GLY A 109 -9.21 -13.27 21.19
CA GLY A 109 -9.51 -11.97 21.80
C GLY A 109 -8.25 -11.11 21.96
N VAL A 110 -7.13 -11.71 22.37
CA VAL A 110 -5.84 -11.00 22.42
C VAL A 110 -5.41 -10.54 21.04
N VAL A 111 -5.47 -11.41 20.03
CA VAL A 111 -5.10 -11.05 18.64
C VAL A 111 -6.07 -10.02 18.06
N SER A 112 -7.36 -10.15 18.33
CA SER A 112 -8.40 -9.20 17.93
C SER A 112 -8.14 -7.82 18.55
N LEU A 113 -7.80 -7.74 19.83
CA LEU A 113 -7.47 -6.48 20.50
C LEU A 113 -6.22 -5.85 19.88
N LEU A 114 -5.16 -6.63 19.65
CA LEU A 114 -3.93 -6.16 19.00
C LEU A 114 -4.22 -5.60 17.60
N LEU A 115 -5.02 -6.32 16.80
CA LEU A 115 -5.45 -5.85 15.49
C LEU A 115 -6.31 -4.60 15.57
N GLY A 116 -7.23 -4.51 16.54
CA GLY A 116 -8.05 -3.32 16.75
C GLY A 116 -7.21 -2.08 17.07
N VAL A 117 -6.17 -2.23 17.90
CA VAL A 117 -5.22 -1.13 18.14
C VAL A 117 -4.49 -0.75 16.86
N ILE A 118 -4.04 -1.73 16.08
CA ILE A 118 -3.35 -1.50 14.80
C ILE A 118 -4.27 -0.78 13.80
N THR A 119 -5.50 -1.25 13.59
CA THR A 119 -6.41 -0.71 12.57
C THR A 119 -7.01 0.64 12.95
N LEU A 120 -7.26 0.88 14.24
CA LEU A 120 -7.90 2.12 14.70
C LEU A 120 -6.90 3.24 14.99
N LYS A 121 -5.69 2.92 15.45
CA LYS A 121 -4.70 3.92 15.89
C LYS A 121 -3.47 4.01 14.99
N GLU A 122 -2.89 2.88 14.60
CA GLU A 122 -1.60 2.84 13.89
C GLU A 122 -1.75 3.03 12.37
N LEU A 123 -2.85 2.53 11.80
CA LEU A 123 -3.14 2.63 10.37
C LEU A 123 -3.29 4.08 9.88
N PRO A 124 -4.05 4.97 10.54
CA PRO A 124 -4.18 6.37 10.12
C PRO A 124 -2.84 7.12 10.16
N GLN A 125 -2.06 6.89 11.23
CA GLN A 125 -0.74 7.53 11.42
C GLN A 125 0.27 7.05 10.39
N SER A 126 0.30 5.75 10.10
CA SER A 126 1.18 5.15 9.11
C SER A 126 0.84 5.61 7.70
N ALA A 127 -0.45 5.73 7.37
CA ALA A 127 -0.88 6.22 6.07
C ALA A 127 -0.47 7.71 5.89
N ALA A 128 -0.65 8.56 6.91
CA ALA A 128 -0.24 9.96 6.86
C ALA A 128 1.28 10.15 6.72
N ALA A 129 2.06 9.32 7.42
CA ALA A 129 3.52 9.29 7.25
C ALA A 129 3.90 8.85 5.83
N PHE A 130 3.24 7.82 5.29
CA PHE A 130 3.51 7.29 3.96
C PHE A 130 3.19 8.29 2.84
N ARG A 131 2.11 9.10 3.00
CA ARG A 131 1.76 10.18 2.07
C ARG A 131 2.81 11.27 2.00
N ARG A 132 3.31 11.71 3.16
CA ARG A 132 4.38 12.74 3.24
C ARG A 132 5.65 12.25 2.55
N ILE A 133 6.05 11.02 2.84
CA ILE A 133 7.26 10.42 2.26
C ILE A 133 7.10 10.23 0.74
N ARG A 134 5.98 9.71 0.26
CA ARG A 134 5.73 9.59 -1.19
C ARG A 134 5.71 10.94 -1.90
N GLY A 135 5.11 11.97 -1.30
CA GLY A 135 5.08 13.31 -1.88
C GLY A 135 6.48 13.91 -2.05
N GLU A 136 7.32 13.77 -1.03
CA GLU A 136 8.72 14.18 -1.08
C GLU A 136 9.52 13.38 -2.12
N LEU A 137 9.27 12.06 -2.21
CA LEU A 137 9.93 11.17 -3.17
C LEU A 137 9.50 11.38 -4.62
N LEU A 138 8.28 11.81 -4.90
CA LEU A 138 7.82 12.12 -6.27
C LEU A 138 8.44 13.41 -6.79
N VAL A 139 8.52 14.44 -5.94
CA VAL A 139 9.18 15.70 -6.25
C VAL A 139 10.69 15.49 -6.47
N GLN A 140 11.34 14.65 -5.65
CA GLN A 140 12.71 14.21 -5.90
C GLN A 140 12.84 13.20 -7.07
N GLY A 141 11.77 12.48 -7.36
CA GLY A 141 11.63 11.50 -8.44
C GLY A 141 11.76 12.15 -9.82
N ILE A 142 11.18 13.33 -10.02
CA ILE A 142 11.36 14.09 -11.27
C ILE A 142 12.85 14.39 -11.52
N ARG A 143 13.63 14.69 -10.49
CA ARG A 143 15.09 14.89 -10.62
C ARG A 143 15.89 13.61 -10.86
N THR A 144 15.43 12.48 -10.35
CA THR A 144 16.22 11.22 -10.30
C THR A 144 15.78 10.15 -11.30
N GLN A 145 14.57 10.26 -11.86
CA GLN A 145 14.00 9.30 -12.81
C GLN A 145 14.13 9.74 -14.27
N VAL A 146 14.34 11.03 -14.55
CA VAL A 146 14.60 11.46 -15.93
C VAL A 146 15.95 10.90 -16.36
N LYS A 147 15.92 9.95 -17.30
CA LYS A 147 17.12 9.29 -17.82
C LYS A 147 17.65 10.11 -19.01
N PRO A 148 18.95 10.43 -19.05
CA PRO A 148 19.52 11.07 -20.22
C PRO A 148 19.43 10.12 -21.43
N ARG A 149 19.27 10.69 -22.62
CA ARG A 149 19.20 10.03 -23.93
C ARG A 149 17.97 9.14 -24.15
N VAL A 150 16.92 9.31 -23.36
CA VAL A 150 15.64 8.63 -23.54
C VAL A 150 14.56 9.67 -23.82
N PHE A 151 13.68 9.40 -24.79
CA PHE A 151 12.48 10.19 -25.00
C PHE A 151 11.46 9.83 -23.93
N ASP A 152 11.16 10.77 -23.04
CA ASP A 152 10.25 10.62 -21.93
C ASP A 152 8.88 11.17 -22.29
N THR A 153 7.90 10.26 -22.40
CA THR A 153 6.51 10.56 -22.79
C THR A 153 5.56 10.60 -21.59
N ARG A 154 6.10 10.61 -20.36
CA ARG A 154 5.30 10.63 -19.12
C ARG A 154 4.62 11.96 -18.84
N PHE A 155 4.75 12.97 -19.71
CA PHE A 155 4.10 14.27 -19.58
C PHE A 155 2.95 14.34 -20.60
N LEU A 156 1.77 14.81 -20.18
CA LEU A 156 0.61 14.86 -21.09
C LEU A 156 0.88 15.81 -22.26
N HIS A 157 0.63 15.33 -23.48
CA HIS A 157 0.87 16.07 -24.72
C HIS A 157 2.30 16.62 -24.85
N ARG A 158 3.27 16.03 -24.14
CA ARG A 158 4.66 16.51 -24.15
C ARG A 158 5.66 15.36 -24.17
N VAL A 159 6.69 15.50 -24.99
CA VAL A 159 7.84 14.59 -25.03
C VAL A 159 9.07 15.36 -24.59
N LEU A 160 9.75 14.88 -23.56
CA LEU A 160 10.98 15.46 -23.04
C LEU A 160 12.17 14.58 -23.43
N TYR A 161 13.21 15.18 -23.99
CA TYR A 161 14.49 14.54 -24.24
C TYR A 161 15.61 15.39 -23.66
N ILE A 162 16.57 14.73 -23.01
CA ILE A 162 17.74 15.40 -22.43
C ILE A 162 18.97 14.64 -22.86
N ARG A 163 19.95 15.34 -23.44
CA ARG A 163 21.19 14.72 -23.91
C ARG A 163 22.09 14.28 -22.76
N GLU A 164 22.27 15.15 -21.78
CA GLU A 164 23.15 14.92 -20.63
C GLU A 164 22.64 15.67 -19.40
N ILE A 165 22.84 15.08 -18.22
CA ILE A 165 22.47 15.67 -16.93
C ILE A 165 23.73 15.74 -16.08
N ASP A 166 24.19 16.95 -15.78
CA ASP A 166 25.29 17.15 -14.83
C ASP A 166 24.75 17.03 -13.41
N ARG A 167 25.07 15.91 -12.75
CA ARG A 167 24.57 15.61 -11.40
C ARG A 167 25.24 16.41 -10.28
N LYS A 168 26.34 17.11 -10.56
CA LYS A 168 27.03 17.96 -9.57
C LYS A 168 26.40 19.34 -9.49
N THR A 169 26.04 19.91 -10.64
CA THR A 169 25.46 21.25 -10.74
C THR A 169 23.94 21.25 -10.95
N ASP A 170 23.35 20.08 -11.19
CA ASP A 170 21.93 19.87 -11.48
C ASP A 170 21.46 20.60 -12.76
N VAL A 171 22.40 20.80 -13.70
CA VAL A 171 22.15 21.44 -14.99
C VAL A 171 21.95 20.38 -16.07
N TRP A 172 20.85 20.50 -16.80
CA TRP A 172 20.53 19.67 -17.96
C TRP A 172 21.13 20.29 -19.20
N LYS A 173 21.77 19.50 -20.07
CA LYS A 173 22.38 19.97 -21.31
C LYS A 173 21.66 19.36 -22.50
N GLY A 174 21.38 20.18 -23.52
CA GLY A 174 20.70 19.77 -24.73
C GLY A 174 19.31 19.23 -24.43
N VAL A 175 18.43 20.13 -23.98
CA VAL A 175 17.04 19.81 -23.65
C VAL A 175 16.18 20.02 -24.88
N PHE A 176 15.34 19.04 -25.18
CA PHE A 176 14.37 19.09 -26.27
C PHE A 176 13.00 18.76 -25.72
N ILE A 177 12.00 19.55 -26.11
CA ILE A 177 10.61 19.40 -25.69
C ILE A 177 9.75 19.49 -26.93
N ALA A 178 8.95 18.46 -27.20
CA ALA A 178 7.85 18.55 -28.15
C ALA A 178 6.56 18.67 -27.36
N SER A 179 5.69 19.63 -27.70
CA SER A 179 4.38 19.82 -27.09
C SER A 179 3.29 19.83 -28.16
N THR A 180 2.19 19.13 -27.91
CA THR A 180 0.97 19.13 -28.74
C THR A 180 -0.22 19.71 -27.98
N GLU A 181 0.05 20.56 -27.00
CA GLU A 181 -0.97 21.19 -26.15
C GLU A 181 -1.70 22.28 -26.94
N GLY A 182 -3.03 22.18 -27.05
CA GLY A 182 -3.84 23.11 -27.85
C GLY A 182 -4.04 22.70 -29.32
N GLY A 183 -3.59 21.51 -29.73
CA GLY A 183 -3.77 21.00 -31.10
C GLY A 183 -2.66 21.38 -32.08
N GLU A 184 -1.72 22.25 -31.67
CA GLU A 184 -0.56 22.66 -32.44
C GLU A 184 0.72 21.98 -31.94
N LEU A 185 1.60 21.59 -32.87
CA LEU A 185 2.91 21.04 -32.52
C LEU A 185 3.91 22.19 -32.31
N VAL A 186 4.39 22.32 -31.07
CA VAL A 186 5.44 23.25 -30.68
C VAL A 186 6.69 22.45 -30.29
N LEU A 187 7.81 22.70 -30.95
CA LEU A 187 9.11 22.11 -30.61
C LEU A 187 9.98 23.16 -29.94
N MET A 188 10.61 22.83 -28.82
CA MET A 188 11.49 23.71 -28.08
C MET A 188 12.82 23.00 -27.87
N THR A 189 13.91 23.68 -28.20
CA THR A 189 15.27 23.20 -27.91
C THR A 189 15.99 24.22 -27.05
N GLY A 190 16.70 23.79 -26.01
CA GLY A 190 17.52 24.65 -25.16
C GLY A 190 18.92 24.06 -24.95
N GLU A 191 19.94 24.91 -24.96
CA GLU A 191 21.32 24.50 -24.64
C GLU A 191 21.42 24.00 -23.19
N ARG A 192 20.78 24.73 -22.26
CA ARG A 192 20.79 24.41 -20.83
C ARG A 192 19.40 24.44 -20.25
N GLY A 193 19.13 23.54 -19.31
CA GLY A 193 17.89 23.47 -18.54
C GLY A 193 18.16 23.39 -17.05
N ILE A 194 17.44 24.15 -16.24
CA ILE A 194 17.46 24.04 -14.78
C ILE A 194 16.05 23.75 -14.31
N LEU A 195 15.89 22.63 -13.59
CA LEU A 195 14.62 22.25 -13.00
C LEU A 195 14.44 22.90 -11.62
N ALA A 196 13.64 23.96 -11.57
CA ALA A 196 13.20 24.57 -10.33
C ALA A 196 12.00 23.77 -9.79
N LEU A 197 12.22 23.00 -8.72
CA LEU A 197 11.14 22.30 -8.03
C LEU A 197 10.41 23.28 -7.12
N GLY A 198 9.09 23.38 -7.26
CA GLY A 198 8.26 24.10 -6.30
C GLY A 198 7.76 23.18 -5.17
N LYS A 199 6.97 23.73 -4.24
CA LYS A 199 6.42 22.98 -3.08
C LYS A 199 5.44 21.87 -3.50
N THR A 200 4.90 21.94 -4.72
CA THR A 200 4.05 20.93 -5.36
C THR A 200 4.58 20.58 -6.75
N PRO A 201 4.30 19.37 -7.29
CA PRO A 201 4.65 19.01 -8.67
C PRO A 201 4.16 20.05 -9.69
N SER A 202 2.95 20.59 -9.50
CA SER A 202 2.33 21.62 -10.34
C SER A 202 3.02 22.99 -10.31
N SER A 203 3.86 23.23 -9.31
CA SER A 203 4.65 24.47 -9.17
C SER A 203 6.09 24.33 -9.67
N SER A 204 6.45 23.14 -10.18
CA SER A 204 7.78 22.89 -10.73
C SER A 204 7.89 23.47 -12.14
N GLN A 205 8.98 24.19 -12.40
CA GLN A 205 9.21 24.89 -13.65
C GLN A 205 10.58 24.46 -14.21
N LEU A 206 10.63 24.22 -15.52
CA LEU A 206 11.88 24.02 -16.23
C LEU A 206 12.29 25.34 -16.88
N HIS A 207 13.41 25.88 -16.43
CA HIS A 207 14.02 27.06 -17.01
C HIS A 207 14.97 26.62 -18.11
N LEU A 208 14.61 26.89 -19.36
CA LEU A 208 15.46 26.68 -20.52
C LEU A 208 16.25 27.96 -20.81
N PHE A 209 17.52 27.80 -21.12
CA PHE A 209 18.43 28.89 -21.49
C PHE A 209 18.99 28.66 -22.87
N ASN A 210 19.12 29.76 -23.62
CA ASN A 210 19.68 29.82 -24.97
C ASN A 210 19.06 28.76 -25.89
N GLY A 211 17.84 29.02 -26.33
CA GLY A 211 17.06 28.06 -27.08
C GLY A 211 16.23 28.68 -28.19
N VAL A 212 15.53 27.81 -28.90
CA VAL A 212 14.68 28.14 -30.03
C VAL A 212 13.36 27.42 -29.88
N VAL A 213 12.26 28.15 -30.10
CA VAL A 213 10.92 27.61 -30.25
C VAL A 213 10.57 27.56 -31.72
N HIS A 214 10.08 26.41 -32.15
CA HIS A 214 9.56 26.13 -33.48
C HIS A 214 8.06 25.93 -33.34
N ARG A 215 7.26 26.78 -33.97
CA ARG A 215 5.80 26.67 -34.00
C ARG A 215 5.33 26.47 -35.44
N LEU A 216 4.43 25.52 -35.62
CA LEU A 216 3.72 25.30 -36.87
C LEU A 216 2.30 25.81 -36.68
N GLU A 217 2.01 26.99 -37.21
CA GLU A 217 0.70 27.64 -37.15
C GLU A 217 0.04 27.51 -38.53
N ARG A 218 -1.29 27.43 -38.57
CA ARG A 218 -2.04 27.48 -39.82
C ARG A 218 -2.63 28.87 -39.97
N ASP A 219 -2.26 29.56 -41.04
CA ASP A 219 -2.83 30.87 -41.36
C ASP A 219 -4.33 30.75 -41.71
N ASP A 220 -5.05 31.87 -41.74
CA ASP A 220 -6.50 31.96 -42.05
C ASP A 220 -6.87 31.34 -43.41
N GLN A 221 -5.89 31.16 -44.30
CA GLN A 221 -6.02 30.51 -45.62
C GLN A 221 -5.69 29.00 -45.61
N GLY A 222 -5.32 28.42 -44.46
CA GLY A 222 -5.00 27.01 -44.31
C GLY A 222 -3.55 26.62 -44.64
N GLU A 223 -2.70 27.59 -44.98
CA GLU A 223 -1.26 27.39 -45.25
C GLU A 223 -0.47 27.20 -43.95
N VAL A 224 0.51 26.29 -43.97
CA VAL A 224 1.36 26.00 -42.80
C VAL A 224 2.49 27.01 -42.72
N VAL A 225 2.40 27.94 -41.77
CA VAL A 225 3.43 28.94 -41.51
C VAL A 225 4.34 28.48 -40.37
N TYR A 226 5.64 28.53 -40.63
CA TYR A 226 6.65 28.13 -39.66
C TYR A 226 7.24 29.35 -38.95
N HIS A 227 7.00 29.44 -37.64
CA HIS A 227 7.53 30.49 -36.79
C HIS A 227 8.72 29.98 -35.97
N LEU A 228 9.81 30.75 -35.99
CA LEU A 228 11.03 30.46 -35.25
C LEU A 228 11.35 31.61 -34.30
N GLU A 229 11.35 31.35 -33.00
CA GLU A 229 11.61 32.33 -31.95
C GLU A 229 12.81 31.91 -31.12
N ALA A 230 13.89 32.70 -31.17
CA ALA A 230 15.04 32.51 -30.30
C ALA A 230 14.78 33.16 -28.93
N PHE A 231 15.18 32.47 -27.85
CA PHE A 231 15.03 32.98 -26.49
C PHE A 231 16.33 32.83 -25.69
N THR A 232 16.61 33.82 -24.85
CA THR A 232 17.70 33.75 -23.86
C THR A 232 17.26 32.94 -22.63
N SER A 233 16.01 33.12 -22.19
CA SER A 233 15.43 32.40 -21.06
C SER A 233 13.94 32.15 -21.32
N HIS A 234 13.52 30.90 -21.27
CA HIS A 234 12.12 30.50 -21.42
C HIS A 234 11.74 29.52 -20.31
N HIS A 235 10.58 29.74 -19.69
CA HIS A 235 10.11 28.90 -18.59
C HIS A 235 9.01 27.97 -19.09
N VAL A 236 9.29 26.68 -19.07
CA VAL A 236 8.33 25.65 -19.40
C VAL A 236 7.72 25.17 -18.10
N ARG A 237 6.46 25.55 -17.87
CA ARG A 237 5.66 24.95 -16.80
C ARG A 237 5.27 23.56 -17.25
N PHE A 238 5.61 22.53 -16.46
CA PHE A 238 5.06 21.21 -16.69
C PHE A 238 3.64 21.21 -16.17
N ASP A 239 2.65 21.05 -17.06
CA ASP A 239 1.29 20.73 -16.61
C ASP A 239 1.31 19.28 -16.08
N PRO A 240 1.04 19.04 -14.78
CA PRO A 240 1.01 17.71 -14.19
C PRO A 240 -0.22 16.88 -14.63
N ARG A 241 -0.87 17.20 -15.75
CA ARG A 241 -1.98 16.39 -16.30
C ARG A 241 -1.55 15.06 -16.93
N SER A 242 -0.35 14.56 -16.66
CA SER A 242 0.01 13.20 -17.12
C SER A 242 -0.83 12.14 -16.44
N SER A 243 -1.02 10.97 -17.04
CA SER A 243 -1.80 9.89 -16.42
C SER A 243 -1.26 9.47 -15.04
N GLU A 244 0.04 9.66 -14.77
CA GLU A 244 0.69 9.41 -13.48
C GLU A 244 0.52 10.58 -12.50
N ALA A 245 0.62 11.81 -12.98
CA ALA A 245 0.46 13.00 -12.15
C ALA A 245 -1.00 13.42 -11.96
N GLU A 246 -1.94 12.98 -12.80
CA GLU A 246 -3.40 13.06 -12.59
C GLU A 246 -3.84 12.04 -11.53
N LYS A 247 -3.32 10.80 -11.57
CA LYS A 247 -3.48 9.84 -10.45
C LYS A 247 -2.98 10.45 -9.15
N PHE A 248 -1.81 11.08 -9.19
CA PHE A 248 -1.25 11.78 -8.03
C PHE A 248 -2.05 13.05 -7.66
N ARG A 249 -2.56 13.84 -8.61
CA ARG A 249 -3.34 15.05 -8.35
C ARG A 249 -4.72 14.71 -7.81
N VAL A 250 -5.36 13.64 -8.24
CA VAL A 250 -6.56 13.11 -7.59
C VAL A 250 -6.23 12.69 -6.14
N GLU A 251 -5.06 12.07 -5.91
CA GLU A 251 -4.59 11.66 -4.58
C GLU A 251 -4.10 12.83 -3.67
N TRP A 252 -3.71 13.99 -4.25
CA TRP A 252 -3.06 15.12 -3.54
C TRP A 252 -3.83 16.45 -3.60
N ALA A 253 -4.67 16.68 -4.62
CA ALA A 253 -5.56 17.85 -4.74
C ALA A 253 -6.88 17.63 -4.00
N GLU A 254 -7.25 16.39 -3.69
CA GLU A 254 -8.07 16.14 -2.51
C GLU A 254 -7.26 16.61 -1.29
N LYS A 255 -7.48 17.86 -0.84
CA LYS A 255 -7.08 18.35 0.50
C LYS A 255 -7.62 17.50 1.64
N ARG A 256 -8.40 16.47 1.32
CA ARG A 256 -8.97 15.51 2.25
C ARG A 256 -7.94 14.40 2.46
N PRO A 257 -7.70 14.01 3.71
CA PRO A 257 -7.03 12.76 3.92
C PRO A 257 -7.80 11.66 3.18
N SER A 258 -7.12 10.95 2.26
CA SER A 258 -7.47 9.59 1.79
C SER A 258 -8.12 8.85 2.96
N VAL A 259 -9.20 8.15 2.67
CA VAL A 259 -10.04 7.44 3.63
C VAL A 259 -9.20 6.57 4.59
N ALA A 260 -8.05 6.06 4.13
CA ALA A 260 -7.09 5.30 4.94
C ALA A 260 -6.38 6.11 6.06
N GLU A 261 -6.37 7.44 6.00
CA GLU A 261 -5.72 8.35 6.97
C GLU A 261 -6.69 8.99 7.95
N GLN A 262 -7.99 8.89 7.68
CA GLN A 262 -9.01 9.42 8.58
C GLN A 262 -9.10 8.54 9.82
N SER A 263 -9.34 9.15 10.97
CA SER A 263 -9.70 8.41 12.18
C SER A 263 -11.07 7.73 12.00
N LEU A 264 -11.40 6.75 12.86
CA LEU A 264 -12.71 6.08 12.77
C LEU A 264 -13.86 7.09 12.93
N ASP A 265 -13.70 8.08 13.80
CA ASP A 265 -14.73 9.10 14.06
C ASP A 265 -14.93 10.01 12.83
N GLU A 266 -13.83 10.43 12.21
CA GLU A 266 -13.86 11.17 10.94
C GLU A 266 -14.58 10.38 9.84
N LEU A 267 -14.27 9.09 9.69
CA LEU A 267 -14.94 8.21 8.72
C LEU A 267 -16.44 8.07 8.99
N LEU A 268 -16.84 8.00 10.26
CA LEU A 268 -18.24 7.87 10.65
C LEU A 268 -19.01 9.18 10.46
N SER A 269 -18.34 10.32 10.59
CA SER A 269 -18.91 11.66 10.44
C SER A 269 -19.16 12.11 9.00
N VAL A 270 -18.61 11.42 7.99
CA VAL A 270 -18.81 11.76 6.56
C VAL A 270 -20.31 11.73 6.23
N PRO A 271 -20.89 12.83 5.71
CA PRO A 271 -22.32 12.90 5.42
C PRO A 271 -22.68 12.16 4.12
N PRO A 272 -23.91 11.62 4.00
CA PRO A 272 -24.36 10.88 2.81
C PRO A 272 -24.31 11.68 1.50
N GLU A 273 -24.39 13.01 1.60
CA GLU A 273 -24.41 13.95 0.49
C GLU A 273 -23.11 13.93 -0.34
N GLU A 274 -22.01 13.42 0.21
CA GLU A 274 -20.73 13.30 -0.50
C GLU A 274 -20.64 12.09 -1.45
N GLY A 275 -21.74 11.34 -1.61
CA GLY A 275 -21.89 10.27 -2.59
C GLY A 275 -20.78 9.21 -2.50
N THR A 276 -19.85 9.21 -3.45
CA THR A 276 -18.78 8.20 -3.52
C THR A 276 -17.81 8.26 -2.33
N THR A 277 -17.56 9.44 -1.76
CA THR A 277 -16.68 9.58 -0.59
C THR A 277 -17.32 8.98 0.66
N TYR A 278 -18.64 9.16 0.83
CA TYR A 278 -19.41 8.53 1.90
C TYR A 278 -19.32 7.00 1.84
N ILE A 279 -19.52 6.42 0.65
CA ILE A 279 -19.46 4.97 0.45
C ILE A 279 -18.06 4.46 0.82
N LYS A 280 -17.00 5.08 0.29
CA LYS A 280 -15.62 4.68 0.60
C LYS A 280 -15.32 4.77 2.10
N ALA A 281 -15.79 5.83 2.78
CA ALA A 281 -15.61 6.01 4.21
C ALA A 281 -16.30 4.92 5.05
N ARG A 282 -17.53 4.55 4.67
CA ARG A 282 -18.28 3.47 5.32
C ARG A 282 -17.65 2.09 5.08
N VAL A 283 -17.16 1.82 3.88
CA VAL A 283 -16.43 0.58 3.57
C VAL A 283 -15.16 0.46 4.40
N GLU A 284 -14.34 1.52 4.44
CA GLU A 284 -13.10 1.52 5.21
C GLU A 284 -13.36 1.39 6.73
N ALA A 285 -14.34 2.11 7.27
CA ALA A 285 -14.73 1.98 8.68
C ALA A 285 -15.20 0.54 9.00
N SER A 286 -16.04 -0.03 8.13
CA SER A 286 -16.53 -1.40 8.27
C SER A 286 -15.39 -2.41 8.21
N ARG A 287 -14.44 -2.23 7.29
CA ARG A 287 -13.25 -3.07 7.15
C ARG A 287 -12.38 -3.05 8.42
N ARG A 288 -12.13 -1.87 8.98
CA ARG A 288 -11.30 -1.70 10.20
C ARG A 288 -11.88 -2.40 11.43
N LEU A 289 -13.20 -2.56 11.49
CA LEU A 289 -13.90 -3.30 12.53
C LEU A 289 -14.04 -4.78 12.19
N ALA A 290 -14.27 -5.11 10.92
CA ALA A 290 -14.46 -6.49 10.46
C ALA A 290 -13.21 -7.35 10.63
N ILE A 291 -12.00 -6.81 10.41
CA ILE A 291 -10.75 -7.57 10.53
C ILE A 291 -10.50 -8.06 11.97
N PRO A 292 -10.53 -7.20 13.02
CA PRO A 292 -10.48 -7.66 14.41
C PRO A 292 -11.62 -8.61 14.78
N LEU A 293 -12.85 -8.34 14.33
CA LEU A 293 -14.01 -9.16 14.64
C LEU A 293 -13.90 -10.56 14.04
N ALA A 294 -13.36 -10.69 12.82
CA ALA A 294 -13.13 -11.97 12.16
C ALA A 294 -12.23 -12.89 12.98
N CYS A 295 -11.23 -12.34 13.69
CA CYS A 295 -10.36 -13.13 14.56
C CYS A 295 -11.13 -13.81 15.70
N LEU A 296 -12.18 -13.18 16.22
CA LEU A 296 -13.08 -13.79 17.20
C LEU A 296 -13.91 -14.92 16.59
N LEU A 297 -14.34 -14.76 15.33
CA LEU A 297 -15.12 -15.78 14.60
C LEU A 297 -14.26 -16.99 14.21
N PHE A 298 -12.95 -16.85 14.08
CA PHE A 298 -12.04 -17.96 13.81
C PHE A 298 -11.95 -18.98 14.94
N ALA A 299 -12.21 -18.59 16.19
CA ALA A 299 -12.24 -19.52 17.32
C ALA A 299 -13.37 -20.58 17.19
N PRO A 300 -14.66 -20.20 17.07
CA PRO A 300 -15.74 -21.16 16.90
C PRO A 300 -15.66 -21.88 15.54
N LEU A 301 -15.22 -21.22 14.47
CA LEU A 301 -14.98 -21.88 13.18
C LEU A 301 -13.88 -22.95 13.27
N GLY A 302 -12.78 -22.61 13.92
CA GLY A 302 -11.68 -23.53 14.19
C GLY A 302 -12.14 -24.72 15.03
N LEU A 303 -12.94 -24.50 16.06
CA LEU A 303 -13.49 -25.60 16.86
C LEU A 303 -14.45 -26.50 16.05
N ALA A 304 -15.28 -25.91 15.19
CA ALA A 304 -16.26 -26.65 14.40
C ALA A 304 -15.64 -27.48 13.27
N LEU A 305 -14.61 -26.93 12.60
CA LEU A 305 -14.02 -27.52 11.39
C LEU A 305 -12.61 -28.11 11.62
N GLY A 306 -11.93 -27.73 12.71
CA GLY A 306 -10.57 -28.16 13.03
C GLY A 306 -10.50 -29.50 13.78
N ILE A 307 -11.63 -30.02 14.27
CA ILE A 307 -11.72 -31.40 14.78
C ILE A 307 -11.88 -32.33 13.58
N VAL A 308 -10.75 -32.78 13.03
CA VAL A 308 -10.72 -33.60 11.83
C VAL A 308 -10.68 -35.10 12.20
N PRO A 309 -11.37 -35.99 11.46
CA PRO A 309 -11.23 -37.44 11.63
C PRO A 309 -9.77 -37.91 11.50
N ARG A 310 -9.41 -38.93 12.28
CA ARG A 310 -8.04 -39.50 12.37
C ARG A 310 -7.39 -39.81 11.01
N ALA A 311 -8.19 -40.20 10.00
CA ALA A 311 -7.70 -40.56 8.68
C ALA A 311 -7.12 -39.38 7.87
N ALA A 312 -7.43 -38.13 8.22
CA ALA A 312 -7.03 -36.96 7.45
C ALA A 312 -5.64 -36.42 7.80
N GLY A 313 -5.06 -36.84 8.94
CA GLY A 313 -3.72 -36.45 9.38
C GLY A 313 -3.54 -34.94 9.69
N ARG A 314 -2.30 -34.55 10.04
CA ARG A 314 -1.95 -33.16 10.42
C ARG A 314 -2.04 -32.16 9.26
N SER A 315 -1.85 -32.62 8.02
CA SER A 315 -1.92 -31.78 6.81
C SER A 315 -3.34 -31.31 6.48
N ALA A 316 -4.38 -32.03 6.92
CA ALA A 316 -5.76 -31.62 6.72
C ALA A 316 -6.11 -30.32 7.46
N GLY A 317 -5.57 -30.13 8.67
CA GLY A 317 -5.74 -28.87 9.42
C GLY A 317 -5.16 -27.68 8.66
N PHE A 318 -3.97 -27.85 8.07
CA PHE A 318 -3.35 -26.81 7.24
C PHE A 318 -4.17 -26.50 5.99
N MET A 319 -4.57 -27.52 5.22
CA MET A 319 -5.38 -27.33 4.02
C MET A 319 -6.71 -26.63 4.32
N MET A 320 -7.41 -27.05 5.37
CA MET A 320 -8.65 -26.42 5.78
C MET A 320 -8.44 -24.95 6.17
N SER A 321 -7.38 -24.65 6.92
CA SER A 321 -7.04 -23.26 7.25
C SER A 321 -6.74 -22.41 6.02
N MET A 322 -6.07 -22.97 5.01
CA MET A 322 -5.72 -22.27 3.78
C MET A 322 -6.96 -21.98 2.93
N ILE A 323 -7.86 -22.95 2.78
CA ILE A 323 -9.13 -22.78 2.07
C ILE A 323 -9.96 -21.70 2.77
N LEU A 324 -10.10 -21.79 4.10
CA LEU A 324 -10.91 -20.85 4.87
C LEU A 324 -10.31 -19.44 4.86
N ALA A 325 -8.98 -19.31 4.95
CA ALA A 325 -8.28 -18.04 4.78
C ALA A 325 -8.53 -17.45 3.39
N THR A 326 -8.43 -18.26 2.35
CA THR A 326 -8.67 -17.83 0.95
C THR A 326 -10.11 -17.32 0.79
N ILE A 327 -11.10 -18.07 1.27
CA ILE A 327 -12.51 -17.66 1.23
C ILE A 327 -12.71 -16.34 2.02
N TYR A 328 -12.14 -16.23 3.22
CA TYR A 328 -12.22 -15.01 4.02
C TYR A 328 -11.69 -13.78 3.27
N TYR A 329 -10.50 -13.87 2.67
CA TYR A 329 -9.93 -12.75 1.92
C TYR A 329 -10.67 -12.47 0.62
N LEU A 330 -11.15 -13.49 -0.09
CA LEU A 330 -11.99 -13.28 -1.29
C LEU A 330 -13.27 -12.52 -0.93
N LEU A 331 -13.94 -12.87 0.17
CA LEU A 331 -15.12 -12.14 0.64
C LEU A 331 -14.78 -10.72 1.10
N LEU A 332 -13.64 -10.54 1.77
CA LEU A 332 -13.18 -9.22 2.18
C LEU A 332 -12.92 -8.33 0.96
N PHE A 333 -12.21 -8.83 -0.05
CA PHE A 333 -11.91 -8.09 -1.27
C PHE A 333 -13.13 -7.89 -2.17
N ALA A 334 -14.07 -8.84 -2.21
CA ALA A 334 -15.33 -8.67 -2.94
C ALA A 334 -16.27 -7.65 -2.28
N GLY A 335 -16.06 -7.36 -0.99
CA GLY A 335 -16.78 -6.33 -0.25
C GLY A 335 -16.15 -4.93 -0.31
N GLU A 336 -14.98 -4.78 -0.94
CA GLU A 336 -14.32 -3.49 -1.20
C GLU A 336 -14.82 -2.85 -2.51
#